data_AF-A0A2S9G6R7-F1
#
_entry.id   AF-A0A2S9G6R7-F1
#
_cell.length_a   1.000
_cell.length_b   1.000
_cell.length_c   1.000
_cell.angle_alpha   90.00
_cell.angle_beta   90.00
_cell.angle_gamma   90.00
#
_symmetry.space_group_name_H-M   'P 1'
#
loop_
_entity.id
_entity.type
_entity.pdbx_description
1 polymer ?
#
loop_
_entity_poly.entity_id
_entity_poly.type
_entity_poly.pdbx_seq_one_letter_code
_entity_poly.pdbx_strand_id
1 'polypeptide(L)'
;PYLEKAAEFFDASVAQWPACDTYTHTQSGSQWSVGEIVTKDRTLNTVATQQDAAAPGWGCGRALVQRNNVIVDVNTCSAKPGDS
;
A
#
# COMPACT_ATOMS: atom_id res chain seq x y z
N PRO A 1 -20.57 13.35 -8.37
CA PRO A 1 -19.48 12.46 -7.87
C PRO A 1 -19.98 11.59 -6.69
N TYR A 2 -20.00 10.27 -6.87
CA TYR A 2 -20.80 9.34 -6.05
C TYR A 2 -20.01 8.72 -4.88
N LEU A 3 -20.56 8.86 -3.68
CA LEU A 3 -20.07 8.22 -2.45
C LEU A 3 -19.86 6.72 -2.59
N GLU A 4 -20.83 6.06 -3.22
CA GLU A 4 -20.87 4.60 -3.39
C GLU A 4 -19.67 4.08 -4.18
N LYS A 5 -19.23 4.80 -5.21
CA LYS A 5 -18.08 4.37 -6.02
C LYS A 5 -16.75 4.45 -5.27
N ALA A 6 -16.59 5.43 -4.40
CA ALA A 6 -15.44 5.48 -3.50
C ALA A 6 -15.49 4.33 -2.47
N ALA A 7 -16.67 4.02 -1.95
CA ALA A 7 -16.83 2.89 -1.03
C ALA A 7 -16.51 1.55 -1.70
N GLU A 8 -17.08 1.28 -2.88
CA GLU A 8 -16.83 0.08 -3.69
C GLU A 8 -15.34 -0.10 -3.99
N PHE A 9 -14.65 0.98 -4.40
CA PHE A 9 -13.22 0.93 -4.69
C PHE A 9 -12.38 0.55 -3.46
N PHE A 10 -12.67 1.16 -2.31
CA PHE A 10 -11.95 0.85 -1.08
C PHE A 10 -12.23 -0.58 -0.63
N ASP A 11 -13.48 -1.05 -0.69
CA ASP A 11 -13.85 -2.40 -0.26
C ASP A 11 -13.22 -3.47 -1.16
N ALA A 12 -13.17 -3.21 -2.47
CA ALA A 12 -12.42 -4.05 -3.40
C ALA A 12 -10.92 -4.06 -3.09
N SER A 13 -10.34 -2.90 -2.73
CA SER A 13 -8.92 -2.81 -2.36
C SER A 13 -8.62 -3.61 -1.10
N VAL A 14 -9.46 -3.52 -0.06
CA VAL A 14 -9.35 -4.32 1.17
C VAL A 14 -9.40 -5.82 0.86
N ALA A 15 -10.26 -6.24 -0.06
CA ALA A 15 -10.36 -7.64 -0.46
C ALA A 15 -9.16 -8.13 -1.28
N GLN A 16 -8.53 -7.25 -2.07
CA GLN A 16 -7.49 -7.63 -3.02
C GLN A 16 -6.06 -7.54 -2.48
N TRP A 17 -5.73 -6.54 -1.65
CA TRP A 17 -4.37 -6.34 -1.15
C TRP A 17 -3.79 -7.56 -0.45
N PRO A 18 -4.55 -8.35 0.35
CA PRO A 18 -4.01 -9.55 1.02
C PRO A 18 -3.44 -10.61 0.07
N ALA A 19 -3.79 -10.58 -1.22
CA ALA A 19 -3.22 -11.48 -2.22
C ALA A 19 -1.85 -11.01 -2.77
N CYS A 20 -1.36 -9.84 -2.33
CA CYS A 20 -0.10 -9.25 -2.79
C CYS A 20 1.01 -9.43 -1.76
N ASP A 21 1.36 -10.67 -1.39
CA ASP A 21 2.41 -10.96 -0.40
C ASP A 21 3.83 -10.65 -0.91
N THR A 22 4.07 -10.91 -2.20
CA THR A 22 5.35 -10.64 -2.87
C THR A 22 5.11 -10.14 -4.30
N TYR A 23 5.94 -9.21 -4.77
CA TYR A 23 5.81 -8.71 -6.14
C TYR A 23 7.13 -8.26 -6.76
N THR A 24 7.17 -8.33 -8.08
CA THR A 24 8.25 -7.76 -8.89
C THR A 24 7.81 -6.39 -9.41
N HIS A 25 8.56 -5.36 -9.08
CA HIS A 25 8.32 -4.02 -9.62
C HIS A 25 8.69 -3.99 -11.10
N THR A 26 7.69 -3.85 -11.96
CA THR A 26 7.84 -4.08 -13.42
C THR A 26 8.84 -3.15 -14.10
N GLN A 27 9.03 -1.93 -13.60
CA GLN A 27 9.91 -0.95 -14.24
C GLN A 27 11.38 -1.12 -13.87
N SER A 28 11.68 -1.61 -12.67
CA SER A 28 13.06 -1.79 -12.18
C SER A 28 13.50 -3.25 -12.11
N GLY A 29 12.56 -4.20 -12.15
CA GLY A 29 12.80 -5.61 -11.90
C GLY A 29 13.10 -5.96 -10.44
N SER A 30 13.07 -4.99 -9.53
CA SER A 30 13.33 -5.24 -8.10
C SER A 30 12.22 -6.07 -7.46
N GLN A 31 12.59 -6.97 -6.55
CA GLN A 31 11.66 -7.80 -5.80
C GLN A 31 11.30 -7.15 -4.46
N TRP A 32 10.03 -7.28 -4.07
CA TRP A 32 9.47 -6.66 -2.88
C TRP A 32 8.67 -7.68 -2.08
N SER A 33 8.75 -7.57 -0.77
CA SER A 33 7.91 -8.32 0.18
C SER A 33 6.97 -7.34 0.86
N VAL A 34 5.69 -7.68 0.90
CA VAL A 34 4.66 -6.86 1.55
C VAL A 34 4.51 -7.35 2.99
N GLY A 35 4.52 -6.39 3.93
CA GLY A 35 4.31 -6.65 5.33
C GLY A 35 2.84 -6.91 5.67
N GLU A 36 2.52 -6.83 6.96
CA GLU A 36 1.14 -6.91 7.40
C GLU A 36 0.28 -5.83 6.71
N ILE A 37 -0.93 -6.22 6.34
CA ILE A 37 -1.92 -5.32 5.78
C ILE A 37 -2.96 -5.05 6.87
N VAL A 38 -3.08 -3.79 7.27
CA VAL A 38 -3.97 -3.37 8.35
C VAL A 38 -5.10 -2.54 7.77
N THR A 39 -6.33 -2.81 8.21
CA THR A 39 -7.49 -1.98 7.88
C THR A 39 -8.14 -1.45 9.14
N LYS A 40 -8.21 -0.13 9.29
CA LYS A 40 -8.83 0.55 10.42
C LYS A 40 -9.38 1.91 10.01
N ASP A 41 -10.58 2.29 10.47
CA ASP A 41 -11.17 3.63 10.26
C ASP A 41 -11.15 4.11 8.77
N ARG A 42 -11.55 3.22 7.86
CA ARG A 42 -11.51 3.44 6.40
C ARG A 42 -10.12 3.83 5.89
N THR A 43 -9.09 3.29 6.52
CA THR A 43 -7.67 3.37 6.14
C THR A 43 -7.14 1.96 5.99
N LEU A 44 -6.59 1.65 4.83
CA LEU A 44 -5.94 0.40 4.48
C LEU A 44 -4.45 0.73 4.28
N ASN A 45 -3.55 0.12 5.04
CA ASN A 45 -2.13 0.40 4.91
C ASN A 45 -1.25 -0.85 5.00
N THR A 46 -0.02 -0.71 4.51
CA THR A 46 1.03 -1.73 4.60
C THR A 46 2.39 -1.09 4.32
N VAL A 47 3.46 -1.83 4.62
CA VAL A 47 4.83 -1.49 4.25
C VAL A 47 5.38 -2.58 3.34
N ALA A 48 5.81 -2.21 2.14
CA ALA A 48 6.56 -3.09 1.25
C ALA A 48 8.06 -2.82 1.38
N THR A 49 8.87 -3.87 1.48
CA THR A 49 10.34 -3.76 1.61
C THR A 49 11.02 -4.43 0.42
N GLN A 50 11.99 -3.75 -0.18
CA GLN A 50 12.77 -4.31 -1.28
C GLN A 50 13.75 -5.38 -0.75
N GLN A 51 13.72 -6.58 -1.35
CA GLN A 51 14.43 -7.75 -0.83
C GLN A 51 15.97 -7.60 -0.88
N ASP A 52 16.50 -7.08 -2.00
CA ASP A 52 17.94 -6.98 -2.25
C ASP A 52 18.45 -5.53 -2.18
N ALA A 53 17.84 -4.70 -1.34
CA ALA A 53 18.27 -3.31 -1.16
C ALA A 53 19.63 -3.25 -0.43
N ALA A 54 20.56 -2.46 -0.96
CA ALA A 54 21.80 -2.15 -0.25
C ALA A 54 21.50 -1.43 1.07
N ALA A 55 22.40 -1.55 2.05
CA ALA A 55 22.28 -0.83 3.32
C ALA A 55 22.09 0.69 3.09
N PRO A 56 21.17 1.35 3.80
CA PRO A 56 20.41 0.89 4.98
C PRO A 56 19.12 0.10 4.69
N GLY A 57 18.83 -0.24 3.44
CA GLY A 57 17.57 -0.84 2.99
C GLY A 57 16.70 0.16 2.24
N TRP A 58 15.58 -0.32 1.69
CA TRP A 58 14.59 0.51 1.01
C TRP A 58 13.21 -0.10 1.18
N GLY A 59 12.23 0.73 1.52
CA GLY A 59 10.85 0.32 1.61
C GLY A 59 9.90 1.45 1.25
N CYS A 60 8.63 1.10 1.08
CA CYS A 60 7.56 2.04 0.82
C CYS A 60 6.36 1.74 1.71
N GLY A 61 5.87 2.74 2.42
CA GLY A 61 4.59 2.70 3.09
C GLY A 61 3.49 3.11 2.10
N ARG A 62 2.46 2.29 1.98
CA ARG A 62 1.27 2.60 1.18
C ARG A 62 0.06 2.72 2.10
N ALA A 63 -0.71 3.78 1.93
CA ALA A 63 -1.96 4.01 2.62
C ALA A 63 -3.06 4.41 1.64
N LEU A 64 -4.20 3.75 1.75
CA LEU A 64 -5.41 4.04 1.02
C LEU A 64 -6.50 4.45 2.01
N VAL A 65 -7.08 5.62 1.82
CA VAL A 65 -8.08 6.18 2.73
C VAL A 65 -9.32 6.60 1.97
N GLN A 66 -10.51 6.21 2.44
CA GLN A 66 -11.77 6.80 1.98
C GLN A 66 -12.22 7.91 2.92
N ARG A 67 -12.49 9.10 2.37
CA ARG A 67 -13.20 10.19 3.04
C ARG A 67 -14.28 10.73 2.11
N ASN A 68 -15.54 10.63 2.52
CA ASN A 68 -16.68 11.01 1.69
C ASN A 68 -16.62 10.28 0.33
N ASN A 69 -16.69 11.01 -0.78
CA ASN A 69 -16.62 10.49 -2.14
C ASN A 69 -15.19 10.55 -2.73
N VAL A 70 -14.18 10.65 -1.87
CA VAL A 70 -12.77 10.77 -2.26
C VAL A 70 -11.98 9.58 -1.71
N ILE A 71 -11.10 9.05 -2.56
CA ILE A 71 -10.06 8.10 -2.21
C ILE A 71 -8.72 8.84 -2.25
N VAL A 72 -7.97 8.71 -1.17
CA VAL A 72 -6.59 9.19 -1.06
C VAL A 72 -5.69 7.96 -1.08
N ASP A 73 -4.87 7.82 -2.11
CA ASP A 73 -3.86 6.75 -2.23
C ASP A 73 -2.48 7.39 -2.19
N VAL A 74 -1.71 7.03 -1.18
CA VAL A 74 -0.38 7.58 -0.91
C VAL A 74 0.60 6.44 -0.85
N ASN A 75 1.71 6.58 -1.57
CA ASN A 75 2.86 5.68 -1.48
C ASN A 75 4.10 6.52 -1.20
N THR A 76 4.74 6.30 -0.06
CA THR A 76 5.95 7.04 0.36
C THR A 76 7.10 6.08 0.58
N CYS A 77 8.26 6.40 0.04
CA CYS A 77 9.41 5.50 0.08
C CYS A 77 10.60 6.15 0.79
N SER A 78 11.31 5.34 1.58
CA SER A 78 12.55 5.77 2.21
C SER A 78 13.39 4.57 2.65
N ALA A 79 14.61 4.86 3.10
CA ALA A 79 15.49 3.90 3.74
C ALA A 79 14.93 3.29 5.04
N LYS A 80 14.06 4.03 5.73
CA LYS A 80 13.41 3.60 6.97
C LYS A 80 11.96 4.09 6.95
N PRO A 81 11.06 3.39 6.23
CA PRO A 81 9.66 3.77 6.16
C PRO A 81 9.07 3.75 7.58
N GLY A 82 8.42 4.84 7.97
CA GLY A 82 7.59 4.89 9.16
C GLY A 82 6.15 4.48 8.82
N ASP A 83 5.26 4.67 9.79
CA ASP A 83 3.83 4.42 9.59
C ASP A 83 3.26 5.36 8.52
N SER A 84 2.37 4.83 7.66
CA SER A 84 1.62 5.57 6.63
C SER A 84 0.12 5.43 6.85
#